data_AF-A0A951I6S6-F1
#
_entry.id   AF-A0A951I6S6-F1
#
_cell.length_a   1.000
_cell.length_b   1.000
_cell.length_c   1.000
_cell.angle_alpha   90.00
_cell.angle_beta   90.00
_cell.angle_gamma   90.00
#
_symmetry.space_group_name_H-M   'P 1'
#
loop_
_entity.id
_entity.type
_entity.pdbx_description
1 polymer ?
#
loop_
_entity_poly.entity_id
_entity_poly.type
_entity_poly.pdbx_seq_one_letter_code
_entity_poly.pdbx_strand_id
1 'polypeptide(L)'
;MKRRHFLHLGTLGLSAAALPAFARNISIEEALSPVDTALKKQMADTALNAARSRGASYADVRIGRYINQFINTRERRVDAVANTESYGMGVRVLANGCWGFAATDNMTTDGIAKAAALAVQIAKANAKLMDAPVQLAPQKGYGEVIWKTPILKNAFEIPIKEKLDLLLAVNK
;
A
#
# COMPACT_ATOMS: atom_id res chain seq x y z
N MET A 1 16.27 -41.46 21.04
CA MET A 1 15.32 -40.63 20.25
C MET A 1 15.15 -41.23 18.86
N LYS A 2 13.91 -41.43 18.40
CA LYS A 2 13.61 -42.11 17.12
C LYS A 2 13.76 -41.14 15.94
N ARG A 3 14.67 -41.45 15.00
CA ARG A 3 14.96 -40.66 13.76
C ARG A 3 13.70 -40.22 12.98
N ARG A 4 12.63 -41.01 13.05
CA ARG A 4 11.34 -40.71 12.39
C ARG A 4 10.57 -39.52 12.96
N HIS A 5 10.82 -39.09 14.21
CA HIS A 5 10.16 -37.91 14.77
C HIS A 5 10.90 -36.60 14.48
N PHE A 6 12.18 -36.66 14.12
CA PHE A 6 12.98 -35.47 13.80
C PHE A 6 12.59 -34.85 12.45
N LEU A 7 12.17 -35.68 11.48
CA LEU A 7 11.73 -35.21 10.16
C LEU A 7 10.35 -34.52 10.20
N HIS A 8 9.47 -34.87 11.14
CA HIS A 8 8.16 -34.19 11.27
C HIS A 8 8.25 -32.83 11.98
N LEU A 9 9.32 -32.56 12.72
CA LEU A 9 9.56 -31.24 13.32
C LEU A 9 10.28 -30.26 12.39
N GLY A 10 10.81 -30.72 11.25
CA GLY A 10 11.70 -29.96 10.38
C GLY A 10 11.04 -29.17 9.24
N THR A 11 9.71 -29.23 9.07
CA THR A 11 9.01 -28.58 7.94
C THR A 11 8.21 -27.35 8.30
N LEU A 12 8.35 -26.81 9.52
CA LEU A 12 8.10 -25.39 9.73
C LEU A 12 9.35 -24.63 9.32
N GLY A 13 9.65 -24.66 8.02
CA GLY A 13 10.50 -23.68 7.40
C GLY A 13 9.81 -22.33 7.51
N LEU A 14 10.01 -21.65 8.64
CA LEU A 14 9.89 -20.20 8.74
C LEU A 14 11.01 -19.60 7.87
N SER A 15 10.95 -19.82 6.56
CA SER A 15 11.51 -18.90 5.60
C SER A 15 10.60 -17.67 5.67
N ALA A 16 10.72 -16.92 6.76
CA ALA A 16 10.21 -15.57 6.85
C ALA A 16 10.98 -14.81 5.77
N ALA A 17 10.43 -14.77 4.56
CA ALA A 17 10.77 -13.70 3.63
C ALA A 17 10.65 -12.43 4.47
N ALA A 18 11.77 -11.74 4.71
CA ALA A 18 11.80 -10.57 5.57
C ALA A 18 10.75 -9.59 5.04
N LEU A 19 9.59 -9.56 5.69
CA LEU A 19 8.49 -8.74 5.23
C LEU A 19 8.90 -7.30 5.47
N PRO A 20 8.62 -6.39 4.52
CA PRO A 20 8.69 -4.97 4.82
C PRO A 20 7.82 -4.72 6.06
N ALA A 21 8.29 -3.91 7.01
CA ALA A 21 7.60 -3.65 8.28
C ALA A 21 6.16 -3.11 8.12
N PHE A 22 5.83 -2.63 6.91
CA PHE A 22 4.56 -2.05 6.48
C PHE A 22 3.73 -2.98 5.58
N ALA A 23 4.03 -4.30 5.59
CA ALA A 23 3.30 -5.32 4.84
C ALA A 23 2.79 -6.43 5.77
N ARG A 24 1.52 -6.85 5.60
CA ARG A 24 0.90 -7.96 6.32
C ARG A 24 0.72 -9.17 5.41
N ASN A 25 0.76 -10.38 5.98
CA ASN A 25 0.36 -11.59 5.26
C ASN A 25 -1.14 -11.58 5.00
N ILE A 26 -1.55 -12.06 3.83
CA ILE A 26 -2.96 -12.17 3.43
C ILE A 26 -3.25 -13.49 2.73
N SER A 27 -4.51 -13.91 2.73
CA SER A 27 -4.97 -15.03 1.91
C SER A 27 -5.06 -14.65 0.42
N ILE A 28 -5.22 -15.65 -0.45
CA ILE A 28 -5.43 -15.38 -1.88
C ILE A 28 -6.83 -14.80 -2.14
N GLU A 29 -7.82 -15.20 -1.35
CA GLU A 29 -9.19 -14.67 -1.40
C GLU A 29 -9.22 -13.19 -1.01
N GLU A 30 -8.46 -12.81 0.03
CA GLU A 30 -8.26 -11.41 0.39
C GLU A 30 -7.58 -10.62 -0.74
N ALA A 31 -6.58 -11.20 -1.40
CA ALA A 31 -5.88 -10.57 -2.52
C ALA A 31 -6.83 -10.26 -3.70
N LEU A 32 -7.77 -11.16 -3.98
CA LEU A 32 -8.74 -11.02 -5.08
C LEU A 32 -9.93 -10.12 -4.72
N SER A 33 -10.14 -9.82 -3.44
CA SER A 33 -11.25 -8.99 -2.98
C SER A 33 -10.91 -7.50 -3.10
N PRO A 34 -11.59 -6.70 -3.94
CA PRO A 34 -11.29 -5.27 -4.07
C PRO A 34 -11.78 -4.48 -2.85
N VAL A 35 -11.08 -3.37 -2.53
CA VAL A 35 -11.57 -2.43 -1.53
C VAL A 35 -12.73 -1.61 -2.11
N ASP A 36 -13.83 -1.56 -1.36
CA ASP A 36 -15.03 -0.79 -1.70
C ASP A 36 -14.68 0.68 -2.00
N THR A 37 -15.24 1.17 -3.11
CA THR A 37 -15.09 2.56 -3.55
C THR A 37 -15.74 3.54 -2.57
N ALA A 38 -16.88 3.18 -1.96
CA ALA A 38 -17.53 4.04 -0.97
C ALA A 38 -16.64 4.24 0.26
N LEU A 39 -16.02 3.15 0.74
CA LEU A 39 -15.09 3.20 1.87
C LEU A 39 -13.86 4.06 1.55
N LYS A 40 -13.25 3.89 0.37
CA LYS A 40 -12.13 4.74 -0.08
C LYS A 40 -12.52 6.23 -0.12
N LYS A 41 -13.74 6.53 -0.56
CA LYS A 41 -14.26 7.90 -0.60
C LYS A 41 -14.40 8.48 0.82
N GLN A 42 -14.95 7.73 1.76
CA GLN A 42 -15.04 8.16 3.17
C GLN A 42 -13.66 8.43 3.79
N MET A 43 -12.67 7.58 3.51
CA MET A 43 -11.29 7.78 3.96
C MET A 43 -10.69 9.05 3.34
N ALA A 44 -10.87 9.25 2.04
CA ALA A 44 -10.41 10.44 1.33
C ALA A 44 -11.05 11.72 1.90
N ASP A 45 -12.37 11.72 2.08
CA ASP A 45 -13.11 12.86 2.65
C ASP A 45 -12.63 13.20 4.06
N THR A 46 -12.31 12.19 4.88
CA THR A 46 -11.73 12.39 6.22
C THR A 46 -10.42 13.19 6.14
N ALA A 47 -9.49 12.77 5.27
CA ALA A 47 -8.20 13.45 5.10
C ALA A 47 -8.36 14.87 4.55
N LEU A 48 -9.19 15.04 3.51
CA LEU A 48 -9.42 16.33 2.86
C LEU A 48 -10.08 17.33 3.82
N ASN A 49 -11.08 16.90 4.60
CA ASN A 49 -11.73 17.73 5.61
C ASN A 49 -10.78 18.11 6.76
N ALA A 50 -9.96 17.16 7.22
CA ALA A 50 -8.94 17.42 8.23
C ALA A 50 -7.87 18.41 7.75
N ALA A 51 -7.43 18.31 6.49
CA ALA A 51 -6.48 19.26 5.90
C ALA A 51 -7.12 20.65 5.74
N ARG A 52 -8.33 20.73 5.19
CA ARG A 52 -9.06 21.98 4.95
C ARG A 52 -9.35 22.74 6.24
N SER A 53 -9.86 22.05 7.27
CA SER A 53 -10.13 22.67 8.58
C SER A 53 -8.89 23.26 9.25
N ARG A 54 -7.69 22.80 8.86
CA ARG A 54 -6.40 23.30 9.38
C ARG A 54 -5.77 24.39 8.51
N GLY A 55 -6.46 24.85 7.47
CA GLY A 55 -6.03 25.97 6.62
C GLY A 55 -5.17 25.57 5.43
N ALA A 56 -5.28 24.34 4.95
CA ALA A 56 -4.75 23.98 3.63
C ALA A 56 -5.56 24.70 2.54
N SER A 57 -4.89 25.40 1.63
CA SER A 57 -5.51 25.99 0.44
C SER A 57 -5.71 24.97 -0.68
N TYR A 58 -4.97 23.86 -0.63
CA TYR A 58 -5.12 22.72 -1.52
C TYR A 58 -4.73 21.44 -0.77
N ALA A 59 -5.40 20.33 -1.09
CA ALA A 59 -5.05 19.01 -0.58
C ALA A 59 -5.37 17.93 -1.63
N ASP A 60 -4.47 16.96 -1.76
CA ASP A 60 -4.68 15.74 -2.53
C ASP A 60 -4.30 14.51 -1.69
N VAL A 61 -5.00 13.41 -1.96
CA VAL A 61 -4.88 12.17 -1.19
C VAL A 61 -4.73 10.99 -2.15
N ARG A 62 -3.82 10.07 -1.83
CA ARG A 62 -3.62 8.83 -2.57
C ARG A 62 -3.77 7.65 -1.63
N ILE A 63 -4.82 6.87 -1.82
CA ILE A 63 -4.99 5.58 -1.14
C ILE A 63 -4.40 4.50 -2.04
N GLY A 64 -3.38 3.81 -1.53
CA GLY A 64 -2.67 2.75 -2.24
C GLY A 64 -2.83 1.41 -1.53
N ARG A 65 -3.26 0.40 -2.28
CA ARG A 65 -3.22 -1.00 -1.85
C ARG A 65 -2.32 -1.77 -2.82
N TYR A 66 -1.26 -2.36 -2.28
CA TYR A 66 -0.27 -3.11 -3.03
C TYR A 66 -0.29 -4.55 -2.55
N ILE A 67 -0.45 -5.46 -3.49
CA ILE A 67 -0.51 -6.89 -3.23
C ILE A 67 0.65 -7.54 -3.97
N ASN A 68 1.43 -8.34 -3.27
CA ASN A 68 2.54 -9.09 -3.84
C ASN A 68 2.37 -10.58 -3.51
N GLN A 69 2.82 -11.43 -4.43
CA GLN A 69 3.00 -12.86 -4.19
C GLN A 69 4.46 -13.22 -4.40
N PHE A 70 5.11 -13.72 -3.36
CA PHE A 70 6.48 -14.23 -3.37
C PHE A 70 6.45 -15.75 -3.45
N ILE A 71 7.16 -16.32 -4.41
CA ILE A 71 7.31 -17.76 -4.60
C ILE A 71 8.80 -18.04 -4.73
N ASN A 72 9.36 -18.64 -3.70
CA ASN A 72 10.78 -18.94 -3.62
C ASN A 72 11.01 -20.44 -3.81
N THR A 73 11.88 -20.78 -4.76
CA THR A 73 12.35 -22.16 -4.96
C THR A 73 13.87 -22.17 -4.86
N ARG A 74 14.43 -23.28 -4.42
CA ARG A 74 15.88 -23.51 -4.38
C ARG A 74 16.13 -24.93 -4.83
N GLU A 75 17.02 -25.15 -5.80
CA GLU A 75 17.19 -26.47 -6.41
C GLU A 75 15.81 -27.05 -6.81
N ARG A 76 15.52 -28.30 -6.46
CA ARG A 76 14.25 -28.97 -6.77
C ARG A 76 13.22 -28.91 -5.64
N ARG A 77 13.32 -27.94 -4.73
CA ARG A 77 12.38 -27.76 -3.62
C ARG A 77 11.74 -26.37 -3.61
N VAL A 78 10.50 -26.33 -3.13
CA VAL A 78 9.82 -25.09 -2.77
C VAL A 78 10.30 -24.68 -1.38
N ASP A 79 10.74 -23.43 -1.26
CA ASP A 79 11.24 -22.88 0.00
C ASP A 79 10.14 -22.10 0.72
N ALA A 80 9.48 -21.16 0.04
CA ALA A 80 8.41 -20.37 0.61
C ALA A 80 7.39 -19.92 -0.44
N VAL A 81 6.14 -19.78 -0.01
CA VAL A 81 5.08 -19.07 -0.74
C VAL A 81 4.44 -18.09 0.25
N ALA A 82 4.40 -16.81 -0.10
CA ALA A 82 3.82 -15.78 0.73
C ALA A 82 3.06 -14.76 -0.12
N ASN A 83 1.87 -14.37 0.33
CA ASN A 83 1.16 -13.22 -0.22
C ASN A 83 1.18 -12.10 0.82
N THR A 84 1.48 -10.88 0.37
CA THR A 84 1.61 -9.74 1.26
C THR A 84 0.78 -8.58 0.75
N GLU A 85 0.21 -7.81 1.67
CA GLU A 85 -0.50 -6.58 1.40
C GLU A 85 0.18 -5.41 2.12
N SER A 86 0.39 -4.30 1.40
CA SER A 86 0.65 -2.99 1.98
C SER A 86 -0.49 -2.05 1.61
N TYR A 87 -1.14 -1.47 2.62
CA TYR A 87 -2.29 -0.58 2.45
C TYR A 87 -2.08 0.71 3.23
N GLY A 88 -2.23 1.85 2.56
CA GLY A 88 -1.95 3.13 3.19
C GLY A 88 -2.47 4.33 2.41
N MET A 89 -2.33 5.50 3.01
CA MET A 89 -2.69 6.79 2.45
C MET A 89 -1.51 7.75 2.49
N GLY A 90 -1.21 8.39 1.35
CA GLY A 90 -0.40 9.59 1.28
C GLY A 90 -1.30 10.83 1.21
N VAL A 91 -0.97 11.86 1.98
CA VAL A 91 -1.67 13.16 1.98
C VAL A 91 -0.68 14.25 1.66
N ARG A 92 -0.93 14.99 0.57
CA ARG A 92 -0.15 16.16 0.18
C ARG A 92 -1.02 17.40 0.29
N VAL A 93 -0.46 18.47 0.84
CA VAL A 93 -1.20 19.72 1.09
C VAL A 93 -0.38 20.93 0.70
N LEU A 94 -1.06 21.99 0.30
CA LEU A 94 -0.50 23.33 0.20
C LEU A 94 -1.08 24.17 1.35
N ALA A 95 -0.21 24.73 2.19
CA ALA A 95 -0.62 25.65 3.24
C ALA A 95 0.39 26.80 3.34
N ASN A 96 -0.11 28.03 3.46
CA ASN A 96 0.71 29.25 3.45
C ASN A 96 1.69 29.31 2.25
N GLY A 97 1.24 28.82 1.08
CA GLY A 97 2.04 28.81 -0.15
C GLY A 97 3.13 27.75 -0.22
N CYS A 98 3.30 26.87 0.78
CA CYS A 98 4.32 25.82 0.79
C CYS A 98 3.71 24.42 0.81
N TRP A 99 4.44 23.45 0.24
CA TRP A 99 4.04 22.04 0.23
C TRP A 99 4.36 21.35 1.55
N GLY A 100 3.47 20.45 1.94
CA GLY A 100 3.68 19.47 3.01
C GLY A 100 3.13 18.11 2.62
N PHE A 101 3.73 17.06 3.16
CA PHE A 101 3.36 15.68 2.87
C PHE A 101 3.48 14.83 4.13
N ALA A 102 2.56 13.88 4.29
CA ALA A 102 2.64 12.82 5.27
C ALA A 102 1.97 11.56 4.73
N ALA A 103 2.35 10.39 5.26
CA ALA A 103 1.74 9.12 4.92
C ALA A 103 1.42 8.30 6.17
N THR A 104 0.46 7.38 6.06
CA THR A 104 0.05 6.47 7.14
C THR A 104 -0.42 5.14 6.57
N ASP A 105 -0.13 4.06 7.28
CA ASP A 105 -0.72 2.73 7.12
C ASP A 105 -1.84 2.46 8.15
N ASN A 106 -1.96 3.32 9.18
CA ASN A 106 -3.11 3.34 10.08
C ASN A 106 -4.30 4.00 9.38
N MET A 107 -5.13 3.17 8.75
CA MET A 107 -6.29 3.57 7.94
C MET A 107 -7.56 3.80 8.75
N THR A 108 -7.45 4.00 10.07
CA THR A 108 -8.57 4.50 10.90
C THR A 108 -8.82 5.98 10.62
N THR A 109 -10.04 6.46 10.87
CA THR A 109 -10.41 7.88 10.75
C THR A 109 -9.42 8.79 11.48
N ASP A 110 -9.01 8.38 12.69
CA ASP A 110 -8.09 9.13 13.55
C ASP A 110 -6.65 9.13 13.02
N GLY A 111 -6.17 7.98 12.52
CA GLY A 111 -4.85 7.85 11.88
C GLY A 111 -4.75 8.70 10.61
N ILE A 112 -5.78 8.66 9.78
CA ILE A 112 -5.88 9.48 8.56
C ILE A 112 -5.90 10.98 8.90
N ALA A 113 -6.73 11.39 9.87
CA ALA A 113 -6.82 12.79 10.28
C ALA A 113 -5.49 13.30 10.87
N LYS A 114 -4.76 12.45 11.61
CA LYS A 114 -3.41 12.76 12.12
C LYS A 114 -2.41 12.95 10.99
N ALA A 115 -2.40 12.09 9.98
CA ALA A 115 -1.53 12.24 8.81
C ALA A 115 -1.81 13.55 8.07
N ALA A 116 -3.08 13.88 7.81
CA ALA A 116 -3.47 15.15 7.20
C ALA A 116 -3.04 16.36 8.03
N ALA A 117 -3.21 16.29 9.36
CA ALA A 117 -2.78 17.34 10.28
C ALA A 117 -1.25 17.56 10.23
N LEU A 118 -0.49 16.46 10.23
CA LEU A 118 0.97 16.49 10.15
C LEU A 118 1.44 17.11 8.83
N ALA A 119 0.82 16.73 7.70
CA ALA A 119 1.14 17.33 6.40
C ALA A 119 0.96 18.86 6.41
N VAL A 120 -0.11 19.37 7.03
CA VAL A 120 -0.35 20.82 7.15
C VAL A 120 0.66 21.49 8.08
N GLN A 121 1.03 20.84 9.19
CA GLN A 121 2.06 21.35 10.10
C GLN A 121 3.41 21.47 9.39
N ILE A 122 3.81 20.44 8.62
CA ILE A 122 5.04 20.45 7.82
C ILE A 122 5.02 21.60 6.80
N ALA A 123 3.92 21.76 6.06
CA ALA A 123 3.77 22.86 5.10
C ALA A 123 3.94 24.24 5.76
N LYS A 124 3.26 24.47 6.90
CA LYS A 124 3.34 25.75 7.62
C LYS A 124 4.71 26.02 8.23
N ALA A 125 5.42 24.97 8.68
CA ALA A 125 6.77 25.12 9.18
C ALA A 125 7.73 25.54 8.06
N ASN A 126 7.64 24.85 6.91
CA ASN A 126 8.50 25.11 5.75
C ASN A 126 8.19 26.46 5.08
N ALA A 127 6.94 26.93 5.13
CA ALA A 127 6.56 28.23 4.57
C ALA A 127 7.35 29.41 5.14
N LYS A 128 7.94 29.28 6.33
CA LYS A 128 8.79 30.32 6.96
C LYS A 128 10.15 30.49 6.27
N LEU A 129 10.60 29.48 5.53
CA LEU A 129 11.91 29.43 4.87
C LEU A 129 11.79 29.65 3.35
N MET A 130 10.59 29.97 2.87
CA MET A 130 10.26 30.00 1.46
C MET A 130 10.38 31.42 0.91
N ASP A 131 11.10 31.57 -0.20
CA ASP A 131 11.29 32.87 -0.87
C ASP A 131 10.04 33.32 -1.65
N ALA A 132 9.37 32.38 -2.32
CA ALA A 132 8.18 32.65 -3.13
C ALA A 132 7.13 31.54 -2.99
N PRO A 133 5.84 31.89 -2.86
CA PRO A 133 4.77 30.92 -2.72
C PRO A 133 4.52 30.11 -3.98
N VAL A 134 4.16 28.84 -3.81
CA VAL A 134 3.68 27.98 -4.89
C VAL A 134 2.38 28.54 -5.46
N GLN A 135 2.35 28.70 -6.77
CA GLN A 135 1.15 29.08 -7.52
C GLN A 135 0.69 27.88 -8.35
N LEU A 136 -0.54 27.44 -8.14
CA LEU A 136 -1.12 26.36 -8.93
C LEU A 136 -1.61 26.92 -10.27
N ALA A 137 -1.33 26.19 -11.36
CA ALA A 137 -1.91 26.50 -12.65
C ALA A 137 -3.44 26.33 -12.59
N PRO A 138 -4.23 27.23 -13.21
CA PRO A 138 -5.68 27.09 -13.25
C PRO A 138 -6.04 25.80 -14.01
N GLN A 139 -6.82 24.92 -13.38
CA GLN A 139 -7.16 23.61 -13.91
C GLN A 139 -8.63 23.31 -13.59
N LYS A 140 -9.38 22.83 -14.58
CA LYS A 140 -10.78 22.42 -14.37
C LYS A 140 -10.81 21.08 -13.64
N GLY A 141 -11.64 20.97 -12.61
CA GLY A 141 -11.88 19.69 -11.96
C GLY A 141 -12.52 18.69 -12.92
N TYR A 142 -12.09 17.44 -12.87
CA TYR A 142 -12.61 16.36 -13.72
C TYR A 142 -13.82 15.62 -13.10
N GLY A 143 -14.21 15.95 -11.87
CA GLY A 143 -15.25 15.24 -11.14
C GLY A 143 -14.84 13.81 -10.77
N GLU A 144 -15.82 12.91 -10.67
CA GLU A 144 -15.58 11.50 -10.41
C GLU A 144 -15.22 10.77 -11.70
N VAL A 145 -13.99 10.27 -11.78
CA VAL A 145 -13.48 9.52 -12.92
C VAL A 145 -12.97 8.17 -12.46
N ILE A 146 -13.32 7.11 -13.19
CA ILE A 146 -12.83 5.76 -12.96
C ILE A 146 -11.98 5.35 -14.15
N TRP A 147 -10.74 4.98 -13.89
CA TRP A 147 -9.85 4.38 -14.88
C TRP A 147 -9.23 3.10 -14.32
N LYS A 148 -9.13 2.08 -15.17
CA LYS A 148 -8.53 0.79 -14.84
C LYS A 148 -7.61 0.36 -15.97
N THR A 149 -6.38 0.00 -15.66
CA THR A 149 -5.50 -0.67 -16.61
C THR A 149 -6.14 -2.00 -17.03
N PRO A 150 -6.26 -2.30 -18.34
CA PRO A 150 -6.71 -3.61 -18.80
C PRO A 150 -5.73 -4.69 -18.33
N ILE A 151 -6.21 -5.63 -17.52
CA ILE A 151 -5.44 -6.81 -17.10
C ILE A 151 -5.86 -7.96 -18.01
N LEU A 152 -4.96 -8.38 -18.91
CA LEU A 152 -5.23 -9.52 -19.80
C LEU A 152 -5.17 -10.86 -19.06
N LYS A 153 -4.21 -11.00 -18.13
CA LYS A 153 -4.06 -12.19 -17.29
C LYS A 153 -3.72 -11.75 -15.87
N ASN A 154 -4.61 -12.03 -14.92
CA ASN A 154 -4.39 -11.73 -13.52
C ASN A 154 -3.45 -12.79 -12.91
N ALA A 155 -2.26 -12.36 -12.46
CA ALA A 155 -1.31 -13.28 -11.85
C ALA A 155 -1.88 -13.97 -10.60
N PHE A 156 -2.76 -13.33 -9.83
CA PHE A 156 -3.33 -13.90 -8.61
C PHE A 156 -4.39 -14.98 -8.87
N GLU A 157 -5.01 -15.00 -10.04
CA GLU A 157 -5.99 -16.04 -10.43
C GLU A 157 -5.31 -17.31 -10.96
N ILE A 158 -4.05 -17.22 -11.38
CA ILE A 158 -3.29 -18.38 -11.84
C ILE A 158 -3.02 -19.31 -10.64
N PRO A 159 -3.37 -20.62 -10.74
CA PRO A 159 -3.09 -21.58 -9.69
C PRO A 159 -1.63 -21.58 -9.26
N ILE A 160 -1.38 -21.65 -7.95
CA ILE A 160 -0.02 -21.65 -7.41
C ILE A 160 0.84 -22.79 -7.99
N LYS A 161 0.20 -23.94 -8.27
CA LYS A 161 0.84 -25.11 -8.87
C LYS A 161 1.50 -24.80 -10.21
N GLU A 162 0.81 -24.09 -11.11
CA GLU A 162 1.38 -23.74 -12.42
C GLU A 162 2.64 -22.88 -12.29
N LYS A 163 2.63 -21.94 -11.34
CA LYS A 163 3.78 -21.07 -11.06
C LYS A 163 4.95 -21.86 -10.47
N LEU A 164 4.67 -22.78 -9.55
CA LEU A 164 5.68 -23.64 -8.93
C LEU A 164 6.29 -24.60 -9.94
N ASP A 165 5.48 -25.24 -10.78
CA ASP A 165 5.96 -26.15 -11.82
C ASP A 165 6.91 -25.42 -12.78
N LEU A 166 6.58 -24.17 -13.15
CA LEU A 166 7.45 -23.32 -13.97
C LEU A 166 8.80 -23.03 -13.29
N LEU A 167 8.78 -22.60 -12.02
CA LEU A 167 10.01 -22.28 -11.28
C LEU A 167 10.90 -23.52 -11.07
N LEU A 168 10.30 -24.66 -10.73
CA LEU A 168 11.03 -25.91 -10.53
C LEU A 168 11.60 -26.47 -11.84
N ALA A 169 10.96 -26.22 -12.97
CA ALA A 169 11.48 -26.64 -14.28
C ALA A 169 12.78 -25.91 -14.68
N VAL A 170 12.99 -24.70 -14.17
CA VAL A 170 14.20 -23.89 -14.43
C VAL A 170 15.41 -24.37 -13.59
N ASN A 171 15.18 -24.88 -12.38
CA ASN A 171 16.25 -25.33 -11.48
C ASN A 171 16.80 -26.75 -11.81
N LYS A 172 16.69 -27.19 -13.06
CA LYS A 172 17.15 -28.51 -13.51
C LYS A 172 18.67 -28.59 -13.61
#